data_AF-A0A924CG15-F1
#
_entry.id   AF-A0A924CG15-F1
#
_cell.length_a   1.000
_cell.length_b   1.000
_cell.length_c   1.000
_cell.angle_alpha   90.00
_cell.angle_beta   90.00
_cell.angle_gamma   90.00
#
_symmetry.space_group_name_H-M   'P 1'
#
loop_
_entity.id
_entity.type
_entity.pdbx_description
1 polymer ?
#
loop_
_entity_poly.entity_id
_entity_poly.type
_entity_poly.pdbx_seq_one_letter_code
_entity_poly.pdbx_strand_id
1 'polypeptide(L)'
;MEITMDRVLLLLTNEKLVEIEKNISNKKGCAIYKDDLLLLASFLKEELVQSELSIEQIEHFIGNNSEVIIDFAINLLDKESPISLSTGIAVSYSIYIIYLKEKGTELLRNYIKRRRILNPNQFLEKLITIKLKMNL
;
A
#
# COMPACT_ATOMS: atom_id res chain seq x y z
N MET A 1 -12.08 13.11 -9.99
CA MET A 1 -10.92 13.95 -9.65
C MET A 1 -9.70 13.36 -10.34
N GLU A 2 -8.89 14.16 -11.01
CA GLU A 2 -7.78 13.66 -11.82
C GLU A 2 -6.55 13.36 -10.94
N ILE A 3 -6.01 12.14 -11.03
CA ILE A 3 -4.76 11.76 -10.36
C ILE A 3 -3.61 12.25 -11.23
N THR A 4 -2.91 13.30 -10.79
CA THR A 4 -1.78 13.91 -11.52
C THR A 4 -0.43 13.44 -10.99
N MET A 5 0.63 13.54 -11.80
CA MET A 5 1.98 13.17 -11.37
C MET A 5 2.45 14.02 -10.19
N ASP A 6 2.18 15.32 -10.21
CA ASP A 6 2.60 16.24 -9.13
C ASP A 6 1.97 15.87 -7.79
N ARG A 7 0.68 15.48 -7.77
CA ARG A 7 0.01 15.03 -6.55
C ARG A 7 0.61 13.72 -6.02
N VAL A 8 0.99 12.80 -6.90
CA VAL A 8 1.65 11.56 -6.50
C VAL A 8 3.05 11.81 -5.95
N LEU A 9 3.82 12.71 -6.57
CA LEU A 9 5.13 13.11 -6.05
C LEU A 9 5.02 13.77 -4.68
N LEU A 10 4.05 14.66 -4.49
CA LEU A 10 3.77 15.26 -3.18
C LEU A 10 3.43 14.20 -2.12
N LEU A 11 2.59 13.22 -2.48
CA LEU A 11 2.26 12.10 -1.61
C LEU A 11 3.50 11.29 -1.22
N LEU A 12 4.39 10.96 -2.17
CA LEU A 12 5.63 10.24 -1.89
C LEU A 12 6.59 11.00 -0.97
N THR A 13 6.49 12.33 -0.94
CA THR A 13 7.25 13.18 -0.01
C THR A 13 6.53 13.48 1.31
N ASN A 14 5.33 12.94 1.52
CA ASN A 14 4.57 13.14 2.74
C ASN A 14 5.30 12.57 3.95
N GLU A 15 5.51 13.39 4.98
CA GLU A 15 6.29 13.01 6.16
C GLU A 15 5.73 11.77 6.87
N LYS A 16 4.40 11.63 6.95
CA LYS A 16 3.75 10.48 7.60
C LYS A 16 3.94 9.20 6.80
N LEU A 17 3.84 9.28 5.46
CA LEU A 17 4.15 8.14 4.60
C LEU A 17 5.60 7.69 4.79
N VAL A 18 6.54 8.64 4.77
CA VAL A 18 7.97 8.33 4.96
C VAL A 18 8.24 7.73 6.34
N GLU A 19 7.57 8.23 7.39
CA GLU A 19 7.66 7.71 8.75
C GLU A 19 7.15 6.24 8.83
N ILE A 20 6.01 5.94 8.21
CA ILE A 20 5.46 4.58 8.15
C ILE A 20 6.44 3.64 7.47
N GLU A 21 6.97 4.02 6.30
CA GLU A 21 7.88 3.16 5.54
C GLU A 21 9.18 2.89 6.29
N LYS A 22 9.73 3.90 6.98
CA LYS A 22 10.90 3.72 7.86
C LYS A 22 10.60 2.74 9.00
N ASN A 23 9.43 2.83 9.61
CA ASN A 23 9.05 1.91 10.69
C ASN A 23 8.90 0.47 10.19
N ILE A 24 8.30 0.27 9.03
CA ILE A 24 8.20 -1.07 8.40
C ILE A 24 9.60 -1.61 8.10
N SER A 25 10.43 -0.78 7.45
CA SER A 25 11.82 -1.10 7.10
C SER A 25 12.64 -1.52 8.32
N ASN A 26 12.58 -0.74 9.41
CA ASN A 26 13.29 -1.03 10.66
C ASN A 26 12.81 -2.34 11.29
N LYS A 27 11.49 -2.57 11.36
CA LYS A 27 10.91 -3.79 11.96
C LYS A 27 11.21 -5.05 11.13
N LYS A 28 11.39 -4.92 9.81
CA LYS A 28 11.71 -6.04 8.91
C LYS A 28 13.20 -6.21 8.61
N GLY A 29 14.03 -5.26 9.03
CA GLY A 29 15.46 -5.29 8.77
C GLY A 29 15.80 -5.17 7.28
N CYS A 30 15.02 -4.37 6.52
CA CYS A 30 15.20 -4.19 5.09
C CYS A 30 15.44 -2.73 4.70
N ALA A 31 16.02 -2.45 3.54
CA ALA A 31 16.21 -1.08 3.06
C ALA A 31 14.92 -0.50 2.44
N ILE A 32 14.88 0.82 2.23
CA ILE A 32 13.88 1.48 1.38
C ILE A 32 14.58 1.88 0.08
N TYR A 33 14.12 1.34 -1.04
CA TYR A 33 14.57 1.69 -2.38
C TYR A 33 14.00 3.06 -2.77
N LYS A 34 14.89 4.00 -3.08
CA LYS A 34 14.56 5.40 -3.37
C LYS A 34 15.03 5.86 -4.75
N ASP A 35 15.66 4.98 -5.52
CA ASP A 35 16.20 5.38 -6.82
C ASP A 35 15.05 5.56 -7.83
N ASP A 36 15.20 6.58 -8.67
CA ASP A 36 14.23 6.98 -9.70
C ASP A 36 12.81 7.23 -9.17
N LEU A 37 12.66 8.29 -8.37
CA LEU A 37 11.38 8.71 -7.81
C LEU A 37 10.30 8.96 -8.88
N LEU A 38 10.69 9.38 -10.10
CA LEU A 38 9.75 9.62 -11.20
C LEU A 38 9.17 8.31 -11.74
N LEU A 39 10.01 7.28 -11.88
CA LEU A 39 9.56 5.94 -12.23
C LEU A 39 8.61 5.38 -11.18
N LEU A 40 8.98 5.49 -9.90
CA LEU A 40 8.14 5.04 -8.78
C LEU A 40 6.81 5.78 -8.73
N ALA A 41 6.81 7.10 -8.92
CA ALA A 41 5.60 7.91 -9.00
C ALA A 41 4.72 7.50 -10.18
N SER A 42 5.31 7.10 -11.32
CA SER A 42 4.56 6.64 -12.49
C SER A 42 3.83 5.33 -12.22
N PHE A 43 4.50 4.37 -11.59
CA PHE A 43 3.86 3.12 -11.15
C PHE A 43 2.76 3.38 -10.11
N LEU A 44 3.04 4.25 -9.15
CA LEU A 44 2.08 4.57 -8.11
C LEU A 44 0.85 5.32 -8.65
N LYS A 45 1.04 6.22 -9.62
CA LYS A 45 -0.06 6.88 -10.32
C LYS A 45 -0.98 5.86 -10.97
N GLU A 46 -0.42 4.89 -11.70
CA GLU A 46 -1.21 3.83 -12.31
C GLU A 46 -1.97 3.01 -11.26
N GLU A 47 -1.30 2.65 -10.17
CA GLU A 47 -1.92 1.92 -9.06
C GLU A 47 -3.10 2.68 -8.43
N LEU A 48 -2.93 3.99 -8.18
CA LEU A 48 -3.98 4.84 -7.63
C LEU A 48 -5.17 4.96 -8.60
N VAL A 49 -4.92 5.12 -9.90
CA VAL A 49 -5.98 5.14 -10.93
C VAL A 49 -6.74 3.82 -10.93
N GLN A 50 -6.04 2.67 -10.89
CA GLN A 50 -6.68 1.35 -10.87
C GLN A 50 -7.43 1.05 -9.57
N SER A 51 -7.05 1.69 -8.47
CA SER A 51 -7.73 1.56 -7.17
C SER A 51 -9.06 2.28 -7.11
N GLU A 52 -9.35 3.20 -8.04
CA GLU A 52 -10.59 4.01 -8.01
C GLU A 52 -10.80 4.78 -6.68
N LEU A 53 -9.73 4.93 -5.87
CA LEU A 53 -9.69 5.75 -4.66
C LEU A 53 -9.09 7.11 -4.99
N SER A 54 -9.58 8.16 -4.33
CA SER A 54 -8.99 9.48 -4.44
C SER A 54 -7.69 9.57 -3.65
N ILE A 55 -6.76 10.44 -4.08
CA ILE A 55 -5.51 10.68 -3.33
C ILE A 55 -5.82 11.17 -1.91
N GLU A 56 -6.85 11.99 -1.73
CA GLU A 56 -7.24 12.55 -0.43
C GLU A 56 -7.73 11.45 0.51
N GLN A 57 -8.44 10.43 -0.01
CA GLN A 57 -8.81 9.26 0.78
C GLN A 57 -7.58 8.52 1.29
N ILE A 58 -6.57 8.35 0.43
CA ILE A 58 -5.30 7.71 0.79
C ILE A 58 -4.51 8.55 1.79
N GLU A 59 -4.34 9.86 1.53
CA GLU A 59 -3.67 10.81 2.42
C GLU A 59 -4.33 10.83 3.81
N HIS A 60 -5.66 10.92 3.83
CA HIS A 60 -6.44 10.90 5.07
C HIS A 60 -6.28 9.57 5.80
N PHE A 61 -6.29 8.44 5.09
CA PHE A 61 -6.10 7.13 5.70
C PHE A 61 -4.71 6.99 6.32
N ILE A 62 -3.66 7.38 5.58
CA ILE A 62 -2.26 7.39 6.04
C ILE A 62 -2.09 8.23 7.30
N GLY A 63 -2.67 9.43 7.32
CA GLY A 63 -2.57 10.35 8.44
C GLY A 63 -3.22 9.85 9.73
N ASN A 64 -4.24 8.99 9.63
CA ASN A 64 -5.02 8.53 10.77
C ASN A 64 -4.78 7.08 11.17
N ASN A 65 -4.15 6.26 10.32
CA ASN A 65 -4.06 4.81 10.51
C ASN A 65 -2.62 4.28 10.41
N SER A 66 -1.63 5.09 10.77
CA SER A 66 -0.21 4.73 10.60
C SER A 66 0.16 3.40 11.28
N GLU A 67 -0.27 3.17 12.52
CA GLU A 67 -0.01 1.91 13.25
C GLU A 67 -0.63 0.70 12.55
N VAL A 68 -1.89 0.83 12.09
CA VAL A 68 -2.60 -0.23 11.36
C VAL A 68 -1.87 -0.59 10.06
N ILE A 69 -1.37 0.41 9.33
CA ILE A 69 -0.61 0.20 8.09
C ILE A 69 0.70 -0.54 8.39
N ILE A 70 1.41 -0.14 9.45
CA ILE A 70 2.66 -0.80 9.87
C ILE A 70 2.38 -2.25 10.23
N ASP A 71 1.43 -2.51 11.14
CA ASP A 71 1.13 -3.87 11.58
C ASP A 71 0.64 -4.76 10.45
N PHE A 72 -0.16 -4.21 9.54
CA PHE A 72 -0.58 -4.90 8.32
C PHE A 72 0.62 -5.28 7.45
N ALA A 73 1.55 -4.35 7.23
CA ALA A 73 2.78 -4.63 6.49
C ALA A 73 3.62 -5.72 7.16
N ILE A 74 3.75 -5.70 8.49
CA ILE A 74 4.50 -6.72 9.23
C ILE A 74 3.88 -8.11 9.06
N ASN A 75 2.55 -8.22 9.11
CA ASN A 75 1.82 -9.47 8.90
C ASN A 75 1.88 -9.93 7.43
N LEU A 76 1.81 -8.99 6.49
CA LEU A 76 1.88 -9.31 5.07
C LEU A 76 3.28 -9.81 4.69
N LEU A 77 4.32 -9.18 5.22
CA LEU A 77 5.72 -9.55 5.01
C LEU A 77 6.21 -10.60 6.02
N ASP A 78 5.34 -11.33 6.72
CA ASP A 78 5.73 -12.18 7.86
C ASP A 78 6.90 -13.13 7.55
N LYS A 79 6.66 -14.10 6.65
CA LYS A 79 7.65 -15.10 6.22
C LYS A 79 8.59 -14.61 5.12
N GLU A 80 8.43 -13.36 4.70
CA GLU A 80 9.19 -12.76 3.60
C GLU A 80 10.18 -11.75 4.20
N SER A 81 11.47 -11.95 3.92
CA SER A 81 12.52 -11.00 4.32
C SER A 81 13.01 -10.28 3.06
N PRO A 82 12.25 -9.28 2.56
CA PRO A 82 12.69 -8.54 1.38
C PRO A 82 14.01 -7.83 1.69
N ILE A 83 14.91 -7.79 0.72
CA ILE A 83 16.15 -7.01 0.85
C ILE A 83 15.83 -5.50 0.89
N SER A 84 14.82 -5.08 0.11
CA SER A 84 14.35 -3.71 0.04
C SER A 84 12.84 -3.61 -0.20
N LEU A 85 12.23 -2.55 0.31
CA LEU A 85 10.86 -2.12 -0.01
C LEU A 85 10.89 -0.92 -0.95
N SER A 86 9.96 -0.86 -1.90
CA SER A 86 9.79 0.34 -2.72
C SER A 86 9.33 1.52 -1.88
N THR A 87 9.81 2.73 -2.22
CA THR A 87 9.15 3.97 -1.80
C THR A 87 7.73 3.99 -2.37
N GLY A 88 6.75 4.45 -1.57
CA GLY A 88 5.33 4.43 -1.89
C GLY A 88 4.59 3.15 -1.51
N ILE A 89 5.26 2.12 -0.98
CA ILE A 89 4.62 0.84 -0.64
C ILE A 89 3.53 0.99 0.44
N ALA A 90 3.67 1.99 1.32
CA ALA A 90 2.65 2.28 2.33
C ALA A 90 1.31 2.71 1.72
N VAL A 91 1.32 3.28 0.50
CA VAL A 91 0.11 3.58 -0.25
C VAL A 91 -0.58 2.30 -0.69
N SER A 92 0.16 1.35 -1.27
CA SER A 92 -0.40 0.06 -1.67
C SER A 92 -1.07 -0.66 -0.50
N TYR A 93 -0.43 -0.67 0.66
CA TYR A 93 -0.98 -1.27 1.87
C TYR A 93 -2.22 -0.53 2.35
N SER A 94 -2.23 0.81 2.30
CA SER A 94 -3.40 1.62 2.63
C SER A 94 -4.59 1.26 1.73
N ILE A 95 -4.37 1.13 0.42
CA ILE A 95 -5.42 0.73 -0.53
C ILE A 95 -6.00 -0.64 -0.14
N TYR A 96 -5.16 -1.64 0.12
CA TYR A 96 -5.65 -2.96 0.53
C TYR A 96 -6.50 -2.90 1.80
N ILE A 97 -6.05 -2.16 2.82
CA ILE A 97 -6.76 -2.04 4.08
C ILE A 97 -8.10 -1.34 3.88
N ILE A 98 -8.15 -0.23 3.15
CA ILE A 98 -9.42 0.48 2.83
C ILE A 98 -10.42 -0.49 2.18
N TYR A 99 -9.95 -1.30 1.22
CA TYR A 99 -10.82 -2.30 0.61
C TYR A 99 -11.31 -3.36 1.61
N LEU A 100 -10.41 -3.88 2.45
CA LEU A 100 -10.75 -4.90 3.44
C LEU A 100 -11.77 -4.40 4.47
N LYS A 101 -11.68 -3.12 4.87
CA LYS A 101 -12.53 -2.50 5.90
C LYS A 101 -13.85 -1.95 5.36
N GLU A 102 -13.81 -1.22 4.25
CA GLU A 102 -14.90 -0.31 3.86
C GLU A 102 -15.64 -0.74 2.59
N LYS A 103 -14.95 -1.43 1.67
CA LYS A 103 -15.49 -1.71 0.32
C LYS A 103 -15.86 -3.18 0.12
N GLY A 104 -15.21 -4.08 0.84
CA GLY A 104 -15.46 -5.53 0.78
C GLY A 104 -14.55 -6.28 -0.20
N THR A 105 -14.52 -7.60 0.00
CA THR A 105 -13.58 -8.53 -0.65
C THR A 105 -13.77 -8.63 -2.17
N GLU A 106 -14.99 -8.44 -2.68
CA GLU A 106 -15.24 -8.55 -4.12
C GLU A 106 -14.65 -7.39 -4.91
N LEU A 107 -14.75 -6.16 -4.39
CA LEU A 107 -14.10 -5.01 -5.01
C LEU A 107 -12.56 -5.10 -4.92
N LEU A 108 -12.03 -5.63 -3.81
CA LEU A 108 -10.61 -5.95 -3.67
C LEU A 108 -10.13 -6.94 -4.74
N ARG A 109 -10.91 -8.01 -4.98
CA ARG A 109 -10.62 -9.00 -6.02
C ARG A 109 -10.52 -8.35 -7.41
N ASN A 110 -11.44 -7.44 -7.73
CA ASN A 110 -11.44 -6.74 -9.00
C ASN A 110 -10.23 -5.80 -9.15
N TYR A 111 -9.89 -5.06 -8.09
CA TYR A 111 -8.68 -4.24 -8.06
C TYR A 111 -7.40 -5.07 -8.25
N ILE A 112 -7.24 -6.20 -7.56
CA ILE A 112 -6.08 -7.10 -7.70
C ILE A 112 -5.98 -7.64 -9.13
N LYS A 113 -7.11 -7.99 -9.76
CA LYS A 113 -7.13 -8.42 -11.17
C LYS A 113 -6.64 -7.32 -12.11
N ARG A 114 -7.05 -6.07 -11.89
CA ARG A 114 -6.60 -4.91 -12.70
C ARG A 114 -5.08 -4.70 -12.59
N ARG A 115 -4.51 -4.92 -11.40
CA ARG A 115 -3.07 -4.81 -11.14
C ARG A 115 -2.20 -5.91 -11.72
N ARG A 116 -2.80 -6.96 -12.28
CA ARG A 116 -2.08 -8.11 -12.88
C ARG A 116 -1.05 -8.74 -11.91
N ILE A 117 -1.38 -8.79 -10.62
CA ILE A 117 -0.54 -9.42 -9.61
C ILE A 117 -0.40 -10.92 -9.94
N LEU A 118 0.82 -11.45 -9.83
CA LEU A 118 1.09 -12.87 -9.98
C LEU A 118 0.32 -13.67 -8.92
N ASN A 119 -0.37 -14.74 -9.33
CA ASN A 119 -1.20 -15.57 -8.44
C ASN A 119 -2.24 -14.75 -7.62
N PRO A 120 -3.16 -14.03 -8.29
CA PRO A 120 -4.03 -13.05 -7.62
C PRO A 120 -4.96 -13.67 -6.57
N ASN A 121 -5.38 -14.93 -6.74
CA ASN A 121 -6.22 -15.63 -5.77
C ASN A 121 -5.44 -15.94 -4.48
N GLN A 122 -4.20 -16.45 -4.59
CA GLN A 122 -3.35 -16.72 -3.42
C GLN A 122 -3.02 -15.42 -2.68
N PHE A 123 -2.74 -14.35 -3.42
CA PHE A 123 -2.51 -13.04 -2.81
C PHE A 123 -3.76 -12.55 -2.05
N LEU A 124 -4.95 -12.64 -2.67
CA LEU A 124 -6.21 -12.27 -2.02
C LEU A 124 -6.50 -13.10 -0.76
N GLU A 125 -6.26 -14.41 -0.78
CA GLU A 125 -6.41 -15.28 0.40
C GLU A 125 -5.49 -14.85 1.53
N LYS A 126 -4.24 -14.47 1.21
CA LYS A 126 -3.29 -13.90 2.18
C LYS A 126 -3.86 -12.62 2.82
N LEU A 127 -4.43 -11.71 2.01
CA LEU A 127 -5.04 -10.47 2.51
C LEU A 127 -6.25 -10.74 3.42
N ILE A 128 -7.13 -11.67 3.05
CA ILE A 128 -8.29 -12.06 3.87
C ILE A 128 -7.85 -12.69 5.19
N THR A 129 -6.82 -13.54 5.16
CA THR A 129 -6.26 -14.14 6.38
C THR A 129 -5.75 -13.06 7.34
N ILE A 130 -5.07 -12.05 6.82
CA ILE A 130 -4.57 -10.92 7.62
C ILE A 130 -5.74 -10.09 8.18
N LYS A 131 -6.79 -9.83 7.37
CA LYS A 131 -8.01 -9.16 7.83
C LYS A 131 -8.59 -9.84 9.06
N LEU A 132 -8.74 -11.17 9.04
CA LEU A 132 -9.26 -11.94 10.17
C LEU A 132 -8.34 -11.87 11.39
N LYS A 133 -7.02 -11.97 11.19
CA LYS A 133 -6.02 -11.90 12.28
C LYS A 133 -6.01 -10.54 12.98
N MET A 134 -6.18 -9.46 12.22
CA MET A 134 -6.11 -8.08 12.70
C MET A 134 -7.47 -7.49 13.07
N ASN A 135 -8.57 -8.23 12.85
CA ASN A 135 -9.94 -7.75 13.02
C ASN A 135 -10.22 -6.43 12.28
N LEU A 136 -9.79 -6.37 11.00
CA LEU A 136 -9.97 -5.21 10.11
C LEU A 136 -11.40 -5.12 9.58
#